data_AF-A0ABD4JJV0-F1
#
_entry.id   AF-A0ABD4JJV0-F1
#
_cell.length_a   1.000
_cell.length_b   1.000
_cell.length_c   1.000
_cell.angle_alpha   90.00
_cell.angle_beta   90.00
_cell.angle_gamma   90.00
#
_symmetry.space_group_name_H-M   'P 1'
#
loop_
_entity.id
_entity.type
_entity.pdbx_description
1 polymer ?
#
loop_
_entity_poly.entity_id
_entity_poly.type
_entity_poly.pdbx_seq_one_letter_code
_entity_poly.pdbx_strand_id
1 'polypeptide(L)'
;MSKILLAFLLCFNLAFAGEKGENNQTASLEPKNIVEATAQIQTLNGQIQILKLQQQDSNASNTSASNLSTLEKRKEKLLDKIPFLIMQIDVKQSDIDKFKARKNSAENKVARYEKSGNKKLFAQNAIELEQLRISEAYYTALIKLEELFKKGAKDSQIKDLIVAELLNLQTNLYLNIKDLKEFLGDDVATYSNEIALLELQKQTSEEILTYIKNNAALLSSSFILSELNLKNAIDLINEKVPVNTNKFNLGKTAIIIFIFLFFISLTRLLAKFTYWFISLFAKFEGSEDIKDQILDIVKRPISSILIIYALNICIRIGYYPVPMPINIANTFSIIYILAFAWLLLTMLDGYGLILIGKIAQKSGRKEVVNLILKIIYFIVLTIATLLVLSRLGFDISALIASLGIGGLAVA
;
A
#
# COMPACT_ATOMS: atom_id res chain seq x y z
N MET A 1 24.60 24.02 -21.18
CA MET A 1 24.47 23.95 -19.71
C MET A 1 23.58 22.78 -19.25
N SER A 2 23.77 21.58 -19.80
CA SER A 2 22.95 20.38 -19.48
C SER A 2 23.78 19.26 -18.80
N LYS A 3 25.12 19.32 -18.86
CA LYS A 3 26.02 18.32 -18.27
C LYS A 3 26.44 18.63 -16.81
N ILE A 4 26.26 19.89 -16.36
CA ILE A 4 26.58 20.31 -14.97
C ILE A 4 25.40 20.01 -14.02
N LEU A 5 24.16 20.06 -14.52
CA LEU A 5 22.96 19.69 -13.76
C LEU A 5 22.90 18.17 -13.43
N LEU A 6 23.44 17.34 -14.33
CA LEU A 6 23.51 15.88 -14.15
C LEU A 6 24.64 15.46 -13.19
N ALA A 7 25.73 16.25 -13.13
CA ALA A 7 26.87 15.99 -12.25
C ALA A 7 26.58 16.39 -10.78
N PHE A 8 25.72 17.38 -10.56
CA PHE A 8 25.39 17.86 -9.21
C PHE A 8 24.32 17.01 -8.49
N LEU A 9 23.40 16.38 -9.24
CA LEU A 9 22.46 15.37 -8.72
C LEU A 9 23.17 14.10 -8.20
N LEU A 10 24.40 13.85 -8.62
CA LEU A 10 25.24 12.75 -8.15
C LEU A 10 25.93 13.06 -6.81
N CYS A 11 26.12 14.33 -6.46
CA CYS A 11 26.92 14.73 -5.30
C CYS A 11 26.15 14.73 -3.96
N PHE A 12 24.82 14.62 -3.95
CA PHE A 12 24.06 14.57 -2.69
C PHE A 12 23.91 13.16 -2.09
N ASN A 13 24.51 12.14 -2.71
CA ASN A 13 24.52 10.76 -2.22
C ASN A 13 25.51 10.47 -1.07
N LEU A 14 26.22 11.48 -0.53
CA LEU A 14 27.37 11.23 0.36
C LEU A 14 27.20 11.63 1.83
N ALA A 15 26.00 12.00 2.30
CA ALA A 15 25.84 12.35 3.71
C ALA A 15 25.44 11.18 4.64
N PHE A 16 25.23 9.95 4.13
CA PHE A 16 24.95 8.78 4.98
C PHE A 16 25.50 7.43 4.47
N ALA A 17 26.38 7.41 3.48
CA ALA A 17 27.03 6.18 3.02
C ALA A 17 28.45 6.08 3.63
N GLY A 18 28.55 5.38 4.76
CA GLY A 18 29.83 4.92 5.29
C GLY A 18 30.50 3.92 4.34
N GLU A 19 31.82 4.01 4.26
CA GLU A 19 32.75 3.22 3.46
C GLU A 19 32.44 1.71 3.35
N LYS A 20 32.46 1.18 2.12
CA LYS A 20 33.45 0.19 1.65
C LYS A 20 33.11 -0.37 0.26
N GLY A 21 34.14 -0.45 -0.59
CA GLY A 21 34.32 -1.51 -1.59
C GLY A 21 33.98 -1.14 -3.02
N GLU A 22 34.98 -0.71 -3.78
CA GLU A 22 35.00 -0.79 -5.24
C GLU A 22 34.91 -2.26 -5.69
N ASN A 23 34.01 -2.56 -6.63
CA ASN A 23 34.34 -3.35 -7.81
C ASN A 23 33.20 -3.31 -8.85
N ASN A 24 33.60 -3.00 -10.08
CA ASN A 24 32.77 -2.96 -11.27
C ASN A 24 32.26 -4.36 -11.65
N GLN A 25 30.95 -4.48 -11.86
CA GLN A 25 30.29 -5.36 -12.83
C GLN A 25 28.77 -5.16 -12.68
N THR A 26 28.10 -4.66 -13.73
CA THR A 26 26.64 -4.68 -13.96
C THR A 26 25.79 -5.03 -12.74
N ALA A 27 25.73 -4.13 -11.76
CA ALA A 27 24.98 -4.33 -10.53
C ALA A 27 23.51 -4.00 -10.78
N SER A 28 22.64 -4.96 -10.49
CA SER A 28 21.18 -4.81 -10.43
C SER A 28 20.76 -3.45 -9.86
N LEU A 29 19.89 -2.74 -10.58
CA LEU A 29 19.22 -1.47 -10.21
C LEU A 29 18.23 -1.65 -9.02
N GLU A 30 18.56 -2.50 -8.07
CA GLU A 30 17.74 -2.84 -6.91
C GLU A 30 18.26 -2.05 -5.70
N PRO A 31 17.44 -1.21 -5.05
CA PRO A 31 17.89 -0.43 -3.90
C PRO A 31 18.20 -1.35 -2.72
N LYS A 32 19.34 -1.13 -2.06
CA LYS A 32 19.79 -1.95 -0.92
C LYS A 32 19.07 -1.59 0.39
N ASN A 33 18.59 -0.36 0.52
CA ASN A 33 17.94 0.14 1.73
C ASN A 33 16.93 1.25 1.40
N ILE A 34 16.18 1.68 2.43
CA ILE A 34 15.14 2.70 2.30
C ILE A 34 15.67 4.07 1.86
N VAL A 35 16.91 4.42 2.24
CA VAL A 35 17.54 5.69 1.88
C VAL A 35 17.84 5.71 0.38
N GLU A 36 18.42 4.63 -0.15
CA GLU A 36 18.71 4.49 -1.57
C GLU A 36 17.43 4.45 -2.40
N ALA A 37 16.41 3.71 -1.96
CA ALA A 37 15.11 3.70 -2.63
C ALA A 37 14.47 5.09 -2.69
N THR A 38 14.50 5.83 -1.58
CA THR A 38 13.98 7.20 -1.51
C THR A 38 14.74 8.12 -2.48
N ALA A 39 16.07 8.05 -2.51
CA ALA A 39 16.89 8.86 -3.43
C ALA A 39 16.63 8.52 -4.91
N GLN A 40 16.46 7.24 -5.23
CA GLN A 40 16.11 6.81 -6.59
C GLN A 40 14.71 7.31 -6.99
N ILE A 41 13.72 7.24 -6.09
CA ILE A 41 12.37 7.78 -6.34
C ILE A 41 12.43 9.31 -6.53
N GLN A 42 13.16 10.03 -5.70
CA GLN A 42 13.33 11.48 -5.83
C GLN A 42 13.95 11.85 -7.18
N THR A 43 14.95 11.09 -7.63
CA THR A 43 15.57 11.26 -8.95
C THR A 43 14.57 11.03 -10.08
N LEU A 44 13.75 9.98 -9.99
CA LEU A 44 12.69 9.71 -10.97
C LEU A 44 11.63 10.83 -10.96
N ASN A 45 11.25 11.34 -9.80
CA ASN A 45 10.30 12.45 -9.68
C ASN A 45 10.83 13.71 -10.35
N GLY A 46 12.12 14.04 -10.17
CA GLY A 46 12.75 15.16 -10.86
C GLY A 46 12.72 14.98 -12.39
N GLN A 47 13.05 13.78 -12.88
CA GLN A 47 12.98 13.47 -14.32
C GLN A 47 11.55 13.57 -14.87
N ILE A 48 10.56 13.05 -14.13
CA ILE A 48 9.15 13.11 -14.48
C ILE A 48 8.67 14.57 -14.55
N GLN A 49 9.03 15.41 -13.58
CA GLN A 49 8.67 16.84 -13.58
C GLN A 49 9.24 17.56 -14.80
N ILE A 50 10.51 17.33 -15.13
CA ILE A 50 11.15 17.92 -16.31
C ILE A 50 10.43 17.50 -17.61
N LEU A 51 10.11 16.21 -17.77
CA LEU A 51 9.40 15.74 -18.96
C LEU A 51 7.99 16.31 -19.06
N LYS A 52 7.27 16.47 -17.93
CA LYS A 52 5.93 17.07 -17.91
C LYS A 52 5.96 18.55 -18.31
N LEU A 53 6.95 19.31 -17.83
CA LEU A 53 7.13 20.71 -18.25
C LEU A 53 7.42 20.81 -19.76
N GLN A 54 8.32 19.96 -20.28
CA GLN A 54 8.62 19.91 -21.72
C GLN A 54 7.41 19.56 -22.61
N GLN A 55 6.46 18.77 -22.09
CA GLN A 55 5.21 18.44 -22.81
C GLN A 55 4.21 19.59 -22.84
N GLN A 56 4.23 20.50 -21.86
CA GLN A 56 3.35 21.68 -21.87
C GLN A 56 3.85 22.74 -22.87
N ASP A 57 5.16 22.82 -23.08
CA ASP A 57 5.78 23.81 -23.97
C ASP A 57 5.87 23.35 -25.45
N SER A 58 5.55 22.09 -25.77
CA SER A 58 5.66 21.52 -27.12
C SER A 58 4.44 20.65 -27.45
N ASN A 59 3.88 20.74 -28.67
CA ASN A 59 2.95 19.73 -29.20
C ASN A 59 3.65 18.36 -29.15
N ALA A 60 3.33 17.56 -28.13
CA ALA A 60 4.15 16.45 -27.66
C ALA A 60 4.37 15.36 -28.74
N SER A 61 5.61 14.87 -28.86
CA SER A 61 5.93 13.70 -29.68
C SER A 61 5.62 12.40 -28.93
N ASN A 62 5.24 11.33 -29.66
CA ASN A 62 4.94 10.00 -29.10
C ASN A 62 6.08 9.45 -28.19
N THR A 63 7.33 9.84 -28.45
CA THR A 63 8.52 9.42 -27.69
C THR A 63 8.55 10.00 -26.26
N SER A 64 8.08 11.22 -26.05
CA SER A 64 8.03 11.82 -24.70
C SER A 64 6.98 11.14 -23.83
N ALA A 65 5.84 10.73 -24.42
CA ALA A 65 4.82 9.96 -23.72
C ALA A 65 5.30 8.55 -23.34
N SER A 66 6.03 7.87 -24.22
CA SER A 66 6.61 6.54 -23.91
C SER A 66 7.65 6.61 -22.80
N ASN A 67 8.51 7.63 -22.80
CA ASN A 67 9.53 7.83 -21.77
C ASN A 67 8.90 8.11 -20.40
N LEU A 68 7.87 8.96 -20.34
CA LEU A 68 7.14 9.23 -19.10
C LEU A 68 6.55 7.95 -18.50
N SER A 69 5.86 7.15 -19.32
CA SER A 69 5.28 5.88 -18.86
C SER A 69 6.33 4.89 -18.34
N THR A 70 7.54 4.93 -18.90
CA THR A 70 8.65 4.06 -18.46
C THR A 70 9.21 4.51 -17.11
N LEU A 71 9.35 5.82 -16.90
CA LEU A 71 9.78 6.35 -15.61
C LEU A 71 8.74 6.09 -14.51
N GLU A 72 7.44 6.27 -14.82
CA GLU A 72 6.34 5.99 -13.89
C GLU A 72 6.33 4.50 -13.48
N LYS A 73 6.46 3.57 -14.44
CA LYS A 73 6.57 2.13 -14.15
C LYS A 73 7.80 1.79 -13.29
N ARG A 74 8.94 2.47 -13.51
CA ARG A 74 10.13 2.26 -12.67
C ARG A 74 9.91 2.78 -11.25
N LYS A 75 9.22 3.91 -11.09
CA LYS A 75 8.87 4.48 -9.80
C LYS A 75 7.91 3.57 -9.04
N GLU A 76 6.88 3.07 -9.70
CA GLU A 76 5.92 2.11 -9.11
C GLU A 76 6.64 0.86 -8.57
N LYS A 77 7.55 0.26 -9.35
CA LYS A 77 8.37 -0.86 -8.90
C LYS A 77 9.25 -0.57 -7.68
N LEU A 78 9.67 0.69 -7.49
CA LEU A 78 10.42 1.10 -6.29
C LEU A 78 9.47 1.30 -5.11
N LEU A 79 8.32 1.93 -5.32
CA LEU A 79 7.27 2.12 -4.30
C LEU A 79 6.80 0.77 -3.74
N ASP A 80 6.64 -0.24 -4.59
CA ASP A 80 6.25 -1.60 -4.20
C ASP A 80 7.23 -2.28 -3.23
N LYS A 81 8.49 -1.84 -3.21
CA LYS A 81 9.55 -2.35 -2.32
C LYS A 81 9.63 -1.59 -1.00
N ILE A 82 9.06 -0.38 -0.93
CA ILE A 82 9.12 0.47 0.26
C ILE A 82 8.64 -0.27 1.52
N PRO A 83 7.46 -0.93 1.54
CA PRO A 83 7.00 -1.64 2.74
C PRO A 83 8.03 -2.64 3.28
N PHE A 84 8.69 -3.38 2.39
CA PHE A 84 9.71 -4.35 2.76
C PHE A 84 10.97 -3.66 3.30
N LEU A 85 11.45 -2.61 2.62
CA LEU A 85 12.64 -1.87 3.02
C LEU A 85 12.48 -1.17 4.37
N ILE A 86 11.27 -0.73 4.73
CA ILE A 86 10.98 -0.16 6.05
C ILE A 86 11.23 -1.21 7.16
N MET A 87 10.97 -2.49 6.90
CA MET A 87 11.24 -3.57 7.88
C MET A 87 12.71 -3.97 7.99
N GLN A 88 13.57 -3.41 7.13
CA GLN A 88 15.02 -3.61 7.16
C GLN A 88 15.76 -2.40 7.70
N ILE A 89 15.03 -1.45 8.29
CA ILE A 89 15.63 -0.27 8.91
C ILE A 89 16.45 -0.74 10.12
N ASP A 90 17.76 -0.57 10.00
CA ASP A 90 18.71 -0.76 11.10
C ASP A 90 19.37 0.59 11.37
N VAL A 91 18.87 1.30 12.38
CA VAL A 91 19.37 2.62 12.77
C VAL A 91 20.19 2.48 14.04
N LYS A 92 21.48 2.80 13.95
CA LYS A 92 22.35 2.85 15.12
C LYS A 92 22.14 4.16 15.88
N GLN A 93 22.26 4.13 17.20
CA GLN A 93 22.17 5.34 18.02
C GLN A 93 23.17 6.42 17.57
N SER A 94 24.36 6.01 17.13
CA SER A 94 25.37 6.91 16.57
C SER A 94 24.90 7.69 15.35
N ASP A 95 24.02 7.12 14.54
CA ASP A 95 23.48 7.75 13.33
C ASP A 95 22.43 8.80 13.70
N ILE A 96 21.59 8.50 14.69
CA ILE A 96 20.64 9.45 15.28
C ILE A 96 21.38 10.63 15.90
N ASP A 97 22.45 10.36 16.66
CA ASP A 97 23.22 11.39 17.35
C ASP A 97 23.93 12.31 16.34
N LYS A 98 24.52 11.76 15.28
CA LYS A 98 25.11 12.54 14.17
C LYS A 98 24.07 13.42 13.49
N PHE A 99 22.88 12.88 13.21
CA PHE A 99 21.80 13.63 12.59
C PHE A 99 21.35 14.80 13.47
N LYS A 100 21.10 14.55 14.77
CA LYS A 100 20.74 15.60 15.74
C LYS A 100 21.81 16.67 15.87
N ALA A 101 23.08 16.28 15.92
CA ALA A 101 24.19 17.23 15.99
C ALA A 101 24.24 18.14 14.74
N ARG A 102 24.03 17.56 13.55
CA ARG A 102 23.98 18.33 12.29
C ARG A 102 22.80 19.31 12.28
N LYS A 103 21.61 18.85 12.68
CA LYS A 103 20.42 19.71 12.78
C LYS A 103 20.62 20.86 13.76
N ASN A 104 21.07 20.58 14.98
CA ASN A 104 21.35 21.60 16.00
C ASN A 104 22.40 22.62 15.51
N SER A 105 23.42 22.15 14.78
CA SER A 105 24.43 23.02 14.16
C SER A 105 23.81 23.96 13.12
N ALA A 106 22.94 23.43 12.25
CA ALA A 106 22.22 24.23 11.26
C ALA A 106 21.30 25.27 11.93
N GLU A 107 20.52 24.87 12.95
CA GLU A 107 19.66 25.79 13.73
C GLU A 107 20.45 26.95 14.34
N ASN A 108 21.58 26.65 14.98
CA ASN A 108 22.45 27.66 15.58
C ASN A 108 23.04 28.62 14.54
N LYS A 109 23.41 28.10 13.36
CA LYS A 109 23.94 28.91 12.26
C LYS A 109 22.87 29.82 11.66
N VAL A 110 21.65 29.32 11.45
CA VAL A 110 20.52 30.12 10.96
C VAL A 110 20.26 31.29 11.91
N ALA A 111 20.09 31.02 13.20
CA ALA A 111 19.83 32.05 14.21
C ALA A 111 20.97 33.09 14.31
N ARG A 112 22.23 32.66 14.10
CA ARG A 112 23.39 33.55 14.08
C ARG A 112 23.40 34.45 12.85
N TYR A 113 23.17 33.89 11.66
CA TYR A 113 23.28 34.63 10.40
C TYR A 113 22.08 35.53 10.14
N GLU A 114 20.92 35.17 10.69
CA GLU A 114 19.74 36.05 10.75
C GLU A 114 20.09 37.35 11.50
N LYS A 115 20.65 37.23 12.71
CA LYS A 115 21.07 38.39 13.53
C LYS A 115 22.20 39.19 12.90
N SER A 116 23.13 38.54 12.20
CA SER A 116 24.26 39.23 11.57
C SER A 116 23.91 39.88 10.23
N GLY A 117 22.69 39.68 9.71
CA GLY A 117 22.27 40.18 8.38
C GLY A 117 23.02 39.55 7.21
N ASN A 118 23.72 38.42 7.40
CA ASN A 118 24.46 37.77 6.31
C ASN A 118 23.51 36.90 5.50
N LYS A 119 22.81 37.52 4.54
CA LYS A 119 21.77 36.86 3.72
C LYS A 119 22.24 35.58 3.03
N LYS A 120 23.47 35.57 2.49
CA LYS A 120 24.00 34.40 1.78
C LYS A 120 24.18 33.19 2.70
N LEU A 121 24.84 33.39 3.84
CA LEU A 121 25.06 32.32 4.81
C LEU A 121 23.75 31.93 5.51
N PHE A 122 22.86 32.89 5.75
CA PHE A 122 21.52 32.60 6.24
C PHE A 122 20.78 31.67 5.26
N ALA A 123 20.69 32.04 3.98
CA ALA A 123 19.99 31.27 2.95
C ALA A 123 20.49 29.82 2.88
N GLN A 124 21.81 29.63 2.79
CA GLN A 124 22.41 28.30 2.69
C GLN A 124 22.09 27.42 3.91
N ASN A 125 22.21 27.97 5.13
CA ASN A 125 21.95 27.21 6.35
C ASN A 125 20.46 27.01 6.61
N ALA A 126 19.61 27.94 6.18
CA ALA A 126 18.15 27.82 6.31
C ALA A 126 17.61 26.75 5.37
N ILE A 127 18.10 26.69 4.13
CA ILE A 127 17.78 25.60 3.20
C ILE A 127 18.24 24.26 3.78
N GLU A 128 19.49 24.16 4.27
CA GLU A 128 19.99 22.93 4.91
C GLU A 128 19.11 22.53 6.11
N LEU A 129 18.72 23.49 6.94
CA LEU A 129 17.86 23.24 8.10
C LEU A 129 16.49 22.67 7.67
N GLU A 130 15.85 23.24 6.65
CA GLU A 130 14.57 22.72 6.17
C GLU A 130 14.71 21.34 5.52
N GLN A 131 15.81 21.06 4.80
CA GLN A 131 16.11 19.70 4.31
C GLN A 131 16.21 18.69 5.45
N LEU A 132 16.86 19.08 6.56
CA LEU A 132 16.98 18.23 7.75
C LEU A 132 15.63 18.05 8.45
N ARG A 133 14.80 19.09 8.55
CA ARG A 133 13.46 19.00 9.15
C ARG A 133 12.54 18.05 8.36
N ILE A 134 12.54 18.12 7.03
CA ILE A 134 11.81 17.16 6.18
C ILE A 134 12.34 15.74 6.39
N SER A 135 13.66 15.57 6.41
CA SER A 135 14.28 14.25 6.62
C SER A 135 13.90 13.66 7.97
N GLU A 136 13.90 14.47 9.03
CA GLU A 136 13.53 14.05 10.38
C GLU A 136 12.08 13.58 10.43
N ALA A 137 11.15 14.40 9.92
CA ALA A 137 9.73 14.08 9.81
C ALA A 137 9.53 12.73 9.07
N TYR A 138 10.11 12.62 7.88
CA TYR A 138 9.98 11.45 7.02
C TYR A 138 10.56 10.18 7.67
N TYR A 139 11.86 10.18 8.04
CA TYR A 139 12.51 8.97 8.55
C TYR A 139 12.00 8.58 9.95
N THR A 140 11.62 9.55 10.79
CA THR A 140 10.99 9.24 12.09
C THR A 140 9.66 8.51 11.88
N ALA A 141 8.86 8.91 10.90
CA ALA A 141 7.63 8.19 10.58
C ALA A 141 7.92 6.75 10.10
N LEU A 142 8.92 6.55 9.24
CA LEU A 142 9.30 5.20 8.79
C LEU A 142 9.78 4.30 9.95
N ILE A 143 10.60 4.82 10.85
CA ILE A 143 11.06 4.08 12.04
C ILE A 143 9.87 3.71 12.94
N LYS A 144 8.96 4.65 13.21
CA LYS A 144 7.76 4.37 14.01
C LYS A 144 6.84 3.35 13.33
N LEU A 145 6.74 3.37 11.99
CA LEU A 145 5.99 2.36 11.23
C LEU A 145 6.58 0.96 11.40
N GLU A 146 7.90 0.84 11.35
CA GLU A 146 8.60 -0.41 11.62
C GLU A 146 8.28 -0.94 13.03
N GLU A 147 8.38 -0.08 14.05
CA GLU A 147 8.06 -0.45 15.42
C GLU A 147 6.60 -0.88 15.58
N LEU A 148 5.67 -0.15 14.97
CA LEU A 148 4.24 -0.46 14.99
C LEU A 148 3.97 -1.81 14.33
N PHE A 149 4.57 -2.10 13.18
CA PHE A 149 4.40 -3.38 12.52
C PHE A 149 4.95 -4.53 13.35
N LYS A 150 6.15 -4.38 13.92
CA LYS A 150 6.76 -5.35 14.84
C LYS A 150 5.92 -5.57 16.09
N LYS A 151 5.01 -4.66 16.44
CA LYS A 151 4.05 -4.77 17.55
C LYS A 151 2.67 -5.29 17.11
N GLY A 152 2.49 -5.65 15.84
CA GLY A 152 1.22 -6.15 15.33
C GLY A 152 0.18 -5.05 15.10
N ALA A 153 0.59 -3.89 14.58
CA ALA A 153 -0.32 -2.78 14.32
C ALA A 153 -1.46 -3.11 13.33
N LYS A 154 -2.58 -2.42 13.52
CA LYS A 154 -3.76 -2.39 12.64
C LYS A 154 -3.59 -1.37 11.52
N ASP A 155 -4.31 -1.56 10.41
CA ASP A 155 -4.39 -0.61 9.30
C ASP A 155 -4.70 0.83 9.77
N SER A 156 -5.60 1.00 10.73
CA SER A 156 -5.97 2.32 11.26
C SER A 156 -4.81 3.01 11.94
N GLN A 157 -4.07 2.31 12.80
CA GLN A 157 -2.93 2.88 13.54
C GLN A 157 -1.82 3.34 12.58
N ILE A 158 -1.59 2.58 11.50
CA ILE A 158 -0.64 2.94 10.43
C ILE A 158 -1.13 4.20 9.71
N LYS A 159 -2.41 4.23 9.32
CA LYS A 159 -3.01 5.39 8.66
C LYS A 159 -2.97 6.64 9.53
N ASP A 160 -3.31 6.53 10.81
CA ASP A 160 -3.33 7.64 11.76
C ASP A 160 -1.94 8.26 11.92
N LEU A 161 -0.91 7.42 12.07
CA LEU A 161 0.48 7.86 12.13
C LEU A 161 0.89 8.62 10.87
N ILE A 162 0.57 8.06 9.70
CA ILE A 162 0.94 8.66 8.42
C ILE A 162 0.17 9.95 8.15
N VAL A 163 -1.12 10.00 8.50
CA VAL A 163 -1.95 11.21 8.35
C VAL A 163 -1.41 12.35 9.21
N ALA A 164 -0.98 12.06 10.45
CA ALA A 164 -0.36 13.06 11.31
C ALA A 164 0.95 13.60 10.70
N GLU A 165 1.80 12.74 10.15
CA GLU A 165 3.06 13.19 9.53
C GLU A 165 2.84 13.93 8.21
N LEU A 166 1.90 13.45 7.37
CA LEU A 166 1.50 14.16 6.15
C LEU A 166 0.98 15.55 6.48
N LEU A 167 0.19 15.71 7.54
CA LEU A 167 -0.30 17.02 7.96
C LEU A 167 0.86 17.95 8.35
N ASN A 168 1.87 17.45 9.05
CA ASN A 168 3.06 18.22 9.41
C ASN A 168 3.86 18.67 8.18
N LEU A 169 4.09 17.76 7.21
CA LEU A 169 4.72 18.08 5.93
C LEU A 169 3.93 19.12 5.12
N GLN A 170 2.61 18.96 5.06
CA GLN A 170 1.73 19.80 4.24
C GLN A 170 1.41 21.15 4.87
N THR A 171 1.59 21.31 6.19
CA THR A 171 1.32 22.57 6.89
C THR A 171 2.61 23.22 7.38
N ASN A 172 3.16 22.80 8.53
CA ASN A 172 4.30 23.44 9.18
C ASN A 172 5.53 23.55 8.26
N LEU A 173 5.90 22.46 7.59
CA LEU A 173 7.08 22.46 6.72
C LEU A 173 6.83 23.21 5.40
N TYR A 174 5.58 23.28 4.93
CA TYR A 174 5.22 24.16 3.82
C TYR A 174 5.36 25.64 4.21
N LEU A 175 4.86 26.02 5.40
CA LEU A 175 4.97 27.39 5.92
C LEU A 175 6.43 27.80 6.08
N ASN A 176 7.30 26.95 6.64
CA ASN A 176 8.72 27.27 6.76
C ASN A 176 9.40 27.55 5.41
N ILE A 177 9.10 26.75 4.38
CA ILE A 177 9.65 26.97 3.03
C ILE A 177 9.12 28.28 2.44
N LYS A 178 7.84 28.57 2.68
CA LYS A 178 7.20 29.81 2.24
C LYS A 178 7.86 31.03 2.92
N ASP A 179 8.00 31.01 4.24
CA ASP A 179 8.62 32.08 5.03
C ASP A 179 10.09 32.28 4.62
N LEU A 180 10.81 31.20 4.33
CA LEU A 180 12.16 31.28 3.77
C LEU A 180 12.20 32.01 2.43
N LYS A 181 11.28 31.70 1.51
CA LYS A 181 11.19 32.40 0.22
C LYS A 181 10.87 33.88 0.41
N GLU A 182 9.92 34.19 1.30
CA GLU A 182 9.55 35.57 1.61
C GLU A 182 10.73 36.36 2.22
N PHE A 183 11.51 35.74 3.10
CA PHE A 183 12.71 36.35 3.68
C PHE A 183 13.80 36.64 2.62
N LEU A 184 13.97 35.73 1.66
CA LEU A 184 14.96 35.89 0.59
C LEU A 184 14.55 36.98 -0.41
N GLY A 185 13.25 37.21 -0.63
CA GLY A 185 12.75 38.25 -1.53
C GLY A 185 13.35 38.14 -2.93
N ASP A 186 14.02 39.20 -3.40
CA ASP A 186 14.64 39.23 -4.72
C ASP A 186 15.79 38.21 -4.89
N ASP A 187 16.42 37.78 -3.80
CA ASP A 187 17.53 36.83 -3.82
C ASP A 187 17.07 35.37 -4.09
N VAL A 188 15.75 35.09 -4.06
CA VAL A 188 15.18 33.75 -4.30
C VAL A 188 15.66 33.16 -5.63
N ALA A 189 15.79 33.97 -6.67
CA ALA A 189 16.25 33.52 -7.99
C ALA A 189 17.64 32.87 -7.93
N THR A 190 18.51 33.37 -7.05
CA THR A 190 19.87 32.84 -6.82
C THR A 190 19.87 31.43 -6.22
N TYR A 191 18.85 31.11 -5.42
CA TYR A 191 18.70 29.83 -4.71
C TYR A 191 17.60 28.94 -5.30
N SER A 192 17.11 29.27 -6.49
CA SER A 192 15.97 28.61 -7.12
C SER A 192 16.17 27.10 -7.28
N ASN A 193 17.39 26.66 -7.61
CA ASN A 193 17.71 25.24 -7.75
C ASN A 193 17.67 24.50 -6.41
N GLU A 194 18.27 25.07 -5.38
CA GLU A 194 18.32 24.50 -4.03
C GLU A 194 16.92 24.42 -3.40
N ILE A 195 16.11 25.47 -3.62
CA ILE A 195 14.70 25.51 -3.22
C ILE A 195 13.88 24.46 -3.99
N ALA A 196 14.10 24.32 -5.30
CA ALA A 196 13.42 23.29 -6.09
C ALA A 196 13.79 21.86 -5.62
N LEU A 197 15.05 21.62 -5.24
CA LEU A 197 15.47 20.34 -4.67
C LEU A 197 14.82 20.08 -3.30
N LEU A 198 14.69 21.11 -2.46
CA LEU A 198 13.99 21.04 -1.18
C LEU A 198 12.51 20.69 -1.37
N GLU A 199 11.83 21.33 -2.32
CA GLU A 199 10.44 21.03 -2.66
C GLU A 199 10.27 19.61 -3.23
N LEU A 200 11.20 19.18 -4.10
CA LEU A 200 11.20 17.84 -4.66
C LEU A 200 11.39 16.77 -3.58
N GLN A 201 12.24 17.03 -2.58
CA GLN A 201 12.42 16.17 -1.42
C GLN A 201 11.12 16.06 -0.62
N LYS A 202 10.49 17.19 -0.29
CA LYS A 202 9.19 17.25 0.42
C LYS A 202 8.11 16.45 -0.33
N GLN A 203 7.94 16.71 -1.62
CA GLN A 203 6.97 16.02 -2.47
C GLN A 203 7.24 14.52 -2.54
N THR A 204 8.50 14.10 -2.61
CA THR A 204 8.86 12.69 -2.62
C THR A 204 8.53 12.01 -1.29
N SER A 205 8.82 12.66 -0.15
CA SER A 205 8.41 12.16 1.17
C SER A 205 6.89 12.03 1.28
N GLU A 206 6.14 13.04 0.84
CA GLU A 206 4.67 13.01 0.81
C GLU A 206 4.11 11.90 -0.08
N GLU A 207 4.70 11.68 -1.26
CA GLU A 207 4.30 10.62 -2.18
C GLU A 207 4.51 9.23 -1.54
N ILE A 208 5.68 8.98 -0.97
CA ILE A 208 5.99 7.70 -0.36
C ILE A 208 5.05 7.44 0.83
N LEU A 209 4.87 8.44 1.71
CA LEU A 209 3.94 8.32 2.84
C LEU A 209 2.50 8.11 2.35
N THR A 210 2.06 8.82 1.31
CA THR A 210 0.72 8.64 0.73
C THR A 210 0.55 7.25 0.13
N TYR A 211 1.58 6.74 -0.56
CA TYR A 211 1.58 5.36 -1.06
C TYR A 211 1.43 4.37 0.09
N ILE A 212 2.17 4.54 1.19
CA ILE A 212 2.06 3.66 2.36
C ILE A 212 0.66 3.76 2.98
N LYS A 213 0.08 4.97 3.11
CA LYS A 213 -1.28 5.16 3.64
C LYS A 213 -2.32 4.41 2.81
N ASN A 214 -2.23 4.50 1.49
CA ASN A 214 -3.16 3.86 0.56
C ASN A 214 -2.97 2.33 0.54
N ASN A 215 -1.76 1.86 0.86
CA ASN A 215 -1.39 0.46 0.93
C ASN A 215 -1.11 -0.02 2.36
N ALA A 216 -1.77 0.57 3.37
CA ALA A 216 -1.49 0.28 4.78
C ALA A 216 -1.64 -1.22 5.12
N ALA A 217 -2.49 -1.93 4.39
CA ALA A 217 -2.69 -3.38 4.49
C ALA A 217 -1.43 -4.22 4.17
N LEU A 218 -0.42 -3.63 3.52
CA LEU A 218 0.89 -4.25 3.28
C LEU A 218 1.75 -4.19 4.54
N LEU A 219 1.70 -3.06 5.26
CA LEU A 219 2.41 -2.86 6.52
C LEU A 219 1.56 -3.17 7.75
N SER A 220 0.38 -3.78 7.59
CA SER A 220 -0.45 -4.17 8.71
C SER A 220 -0.30 -5.65 9.01
N SER A 221 -0.40 -5.97 10.29
CA SER A 221 -0.53 -7.36 10.70
C SER A 221 -1.94 -7.84 10.39
N SER A 222 -2.11 -9.13 10.07
CA SER A 222 -3.46 -9.69 9.91
C SER A 222 -4.29 -9.38 11.16
N PHE A 223 -5.60 -9.12 11.01
CA PHE A 223 -6.50 -8.86 12.14
C PHE A 223 -6.29 -9.85 13.29
N ILE A 224 -6.15 -11.13 12.94
CA ILE A 224 -5.90 -12.21 13.90
C ILE A 224 -4.57 -12.00 14.63
N LEU A 225 -3.49 -11.64 13.93
CA LEU A 225 -2.18 -11.31 14.52
C LEU A 225 -2.26 -10.22 15.57
N SER A 226 -2.98 -9.14 15.23
CA SER A 226 -3.12 -7.96 16.08
C SER A 226 -3.98 -8.26 17.30
N GLU A 227 -5.20 -8.78 17.10
CA GLU A 227 -6.18 -8.95 18.18
C GLU A 227 -5.83 -10.10 19.13
N LEU A 228 -5.27 -11.20 18.60
CA LEU A 228 -4.85 -12.33 19.43
C LEU A 228 -3.40 -12.17 19.94
N ASN A 229 -2.76 -11.03 19.65
CA ASN A 229 -1.41 -10.71 20.08
C ASN A 229 -0.42 -11.84 19.80
N LEU A 230 -0.48 -12.40 18.58
CA LEU A 230 0.23 -13.64 18.25
C LEU A 230 1.74 -13.50 18.33
N LYS A 231 2.30 -12.30 18.27
CA LYS A 231 3.72 -12.07 18.60
C LYS A 231 4.06 -12.64 19.97
N ASN A 232 3.30 -12.26 20.99
CA ASN A 232 3.53 -12.73 22.35
C ASN A 232 3.35 -14.24 22.45
N ALA A 233 2.37 -14.81 21.74
CA ALA A 233 2.18 -16.26 21.68
C ALA A 233 3.36 -16.98 20.99
N ILE A 234 3.90 -16.44 19.89
CA ILE A 234 5.09 -16.96 19.20
C ILE A 234 6.29 -16.92 20.14
N ASP A 235 6.51 -15.80 20.81
CA ASP A 235 7.65 -15.58 21.71
C ASP A 235 7.58 -16.53 22.92
N LEU A 236 6.40 -16.69 23.53
CA LEU A 236 6.17 -17.64 24.63
C LEU A 236 6.45 -19.09 24.24
N ILE A 237 6.07 -19.50 23.02
CA ILE A 237 6.36 -20.87 22.53
C ILE A 237 7.85 -21.02 22.25
N ASN A 238 8.49 -20.02 21.65
CA ASN A 238 9.91 -20.06 21.32
C ASN A 238 10.80 -20.07 22.58
N GLU A 239 10.40 -19.41 23.66
CA GLU A 239 11.13 -19.41 24.93
C GLU A 239 11.03 -20.76 25.68
N LYS A 240 9.87 -21.43 25.59
CA LYS A 240 9.62 -22.71 26.29
C LYS A 240 10.20 -23.94 25.60
N VAL A 241 10.60 -23.85 24.33
CA VAL A 241 11.12 -25.00 23.58
C VAL A 241 12.57 -24.74 23.15
N PRO A 242 13.55 -25.52 23.66
CA PRO A 242 14.97 -25.31 23.41
C PRO A 242 15.37 -25.84 22.01
N VAL A 243 14.88 -25.20 20.95
CA VAL A 243 15.26 -25.52 19.57
C VAL A 243 15.90 -24.31 18.91
N ASN A 244 16.92 -24.58 18.10
CA ASN A 244 17.74 -23.56 17.45
C ASN A 244 16.89 -22.69 16.50
N THR A 245 16.45 -21.54 16.98
CA THR A 245 15.50 -20.61 16.33
C THR A 245 16.01 -20.05 15.00
N ASN A 246 17.32 -20.14 14.75
CA ASN A 246 17.97 -19.66 13.52
C ASN A 246 17.66 -20.51 12.27
N LYS A 247 17.16 -21.75 12.43
CA LYS A 247 16.78 -22.61 11.29
C LYS A 247 15.29 -22.93 11.23
N PHE A 248 14.59 -22.95 12.36
CA PHE A 248 13.18 -23.30 12.41
C PHE A 248 12.46 -22.52 13.54
N ASN A 249 11.50 -21.66 13.18
CA ASN A 249 10.71 -20.92 14.16
C ASN A 249 9.49 -21.77 14.56
N LEU A 250 9.66 -22.59 15.61
CA LEU A 250 8.62 -23.50 16.08
C LEU A 250 7.35 -22.77 16.54
N GLY A 251 7.47 -21.60 17.16
CA GLY A 251 6.32 -20.78 17.56
C GLY A 251 5.44 -20.40 16.37
N LYS A 252 6.06 -19.95 15.26
CA LYS A 252 5.32 -19.68 14.01
C LYS A 252 4.66 -20.93 13.46
N THR A 253 5.39 -22.05 13.36
CA THR A 253 4.87 -23.30 12.79
C THR A 253 3.68 -23.84 13.61
N ALA A 254 3.80 -23.86 14.94
CA ALA A 254 2.74 -24.31 15.83
C ALA A 254 1.47 -23.46 15.68
N ILE A 255 1.63 -22.14 15.62
CA ILE A 255 0.52 -21.21 15.41
C ILE A 255 -0.14 -21.38 14.04
N ILE A 256 0.65 -21.55 12.98
CA ILE A 256 0.13 -21.81 11.63
C ILE A 256 -0.73 -23.05 11.62
N ILE A 257 -0.25 -24.16 12.22
CA ILE A 257 -0.99 -25.42 12.31
C ILE A 257 -2.28 -25.21 13.12
N PHE A 258 -2.20 -24.56 14.29
CA PHE A 258 -3.36 -24.29 15.13
C PHE A 258 -4.44 -23.50 14.40
N ILE A 259 -4.07 -22.39 13.74
CA ILE A 259 -4.99 -21.54 13.01
C ILE A 259 -5.61 -22.28 11.82
N PHE A 260 -4.79 -23.04 11.07
CA PHE A 260 -5.29 -23.82 9.95
C PHE A 260 -6.33 -24.86 10.40
N LEU A 261 -6.05 -25.60 11.48
CA LEU A 261 -6.99 -26.55 12.06
C LEU A 261 -8.25 -25.88 12.61
N PHE A 262 -8.11 -24.70 13.24
CA PHE A 262 -9.23 -23.91 13.72
C PHE A 262 -10.19 -23.54 12.58
N PHE A 263 -9.67 -23.00 11.47
CA PHE A 263 -10.51 -22.64 10.32
C PHE A 263 -11.12 -23.87 9.62
N ILE A 264 -10.39 -24.97 9.49
CA ILE A 264 -10.96 -26.23 9.01
C ILE A 264 -12.12 -26.68 9.90
N SER A 265 -11.95 -26.61 11.23
CA SER A 265 -13.03 -26.94 12.16
C SER A 265 -14.23 -26.00 11.98
N LEU A 266 -13.97 -24.71 11.77
CA LEU A 266 -14.99 -23.71 11.53
C LEU A 266 -15.79 -23.99 10.25
N THR A 267 -15.19 -24.52 9.18
CA THR A 267 -15.95 -24.93 7.98
C THR A 267 -17.01 -26.00 8.29
N ARG A 268 -16.70 -26.94 9.19
CA ARG A 268 -17.66 -27.98 9.60
C ARG A 268 -18.77 -27.39 10.48
N LEU A 269 -18.42 -26.45 11.35
CA LEU A 269 -19.38 -25.74 12.20
C LEU A 269 -20.32 -24.86 11.36
N LEU A 270 -19.78 -24.25 10.30
CA LEU A 270 -20.52 -23.37 9.40
C LEU A 270 -21.72 -24.07 8.77
N ALA A 271 -21.59 -25.34 8.39
CA ALA A 271 -22.70 -26.13 7.85
C ALA A 271 -23.89 -26.21 8.82
N LYS A 272 -23.62 -26.30 10.13
CA LYS A 272 -24.65 -26.28 11.17
C LYS A 272 -25.22 -24.87 11.37
N PHE A 273 -24.36 -23.85 11.32
CA PHE A 273 -24.78 -22.46 11.47
C PHE A 273 -25.64 -21.98 10.30
N THR A 274 -25.30 -22.33 9.06
CA THR A 274 -26.10 -21.98 7.88
C THR A 274 -27.48 -22.62 7.93
N TYR A 275 -27.59 -23.86 8.42
CA TYR A 275 -28.86 -24.53 8.65
C TYR A 275 -29.71 -23.77 9.69
N TRP A 276 -29.09 -23.39 10.82
CA TRP A 276 -29.74 -22.59 11.85
C TRP A 276 -30.16 -21.19 11.37
N PHE A 277 -29.32 -20.53 10.57
CA PHE A 277 -29.62 -19.20 10.04
C PHE A 277 -30.81 -19.26 9.07
N ILE A 278 -30.82 -20.22 8.15
CA ILE A 278 -31.94 -20.43 7.23
C ILE A 278 -33.23 -20.75 8.00
N SER A 279 -33.18 -21.58 9.06
CA SER A 279 -34.36 -21.89 9.85
C SER A 279 -34.94 -20.66 10.59
N LEU A 280 -34.09 -19.68 10.94
CA LEU A 280 -34.50 -18.43 11.59
C LEU A 280 -35.22 -17.48 10.62
N PHE A 281 -34.77 -17.41 9.37
CA PHE A 281 -35.44 -16.63 8.31
C PHE A 281 -36.61 -17.38 7.67
N ALA A 282 -36.65 -18.71 7.77
CA ALA A 282 -37.68 -19.55 7.15
C ALA A 282 -38.99 -19.65 7.96
N LYS A 283 -39.51 -18.51 8.40
CA LYS A 283 -40.98 -18.28 8.43
C LYS A 283 -41.56 -18.14 7.00
N PHE A 284 -40.72 -18.20 5.97
CA PHE A 284 -41.14 -18.29 4.57
C PHE A 284 -41.66 -19.69 4.23
N GLU A 285 -42.91 -19.75 3.78
CA GLU A 285 -43.56 -20.92 3.18
C GLU A 285 -42.70 -21.51 2.04
N GLY A 286 -42.07 -22.64 2.35
CA GLY A 286 -41.29 -23.48 1.42
C GLY A 286 -40.95 -24.81 2.09
N SER A 287 -41.10 -25.92 1.35
CA SER A 287 -40.83 -27.28 1.81
C SER A 287 -39.38 -27.44 2.29
N GLU A 288 -39.13 -28.38 3.22
CA GLU A 288 -37.80 -28.70 3.74
C GLU A 288 -36.79 -28.99 2.61
N ASP A 289 -37.24 -29.64 1.53
CA ASP A 289 -36.43 -29.97 0.36
C ASP A 289 -35.77 -28.75 -0.32
N ILE A 290 -36.47 -27.61 -0.37
CA ILE A 290 -35.95 -26.38 -0.99
C ILE A 290 -34.86 -25.77 -0.09
N LYS A 291 -35.00 -25.89 1.24
CA LYS A 291 -34.02 -25.37 2.20
C LYS A 291 -32.72 -26.16 2.09
N ASP A 292 -32.81 -27.48 2.01
CA ASP A 292 -31.64 -28.36 1.89
C ASP A 292 -30.92 -28.16 0.55
N GLN A 293 -31.66 -27.96 -0.54
CA GLN A 293 -31.07 -27.70 -1.85
C GLN A 293 -30.32 -26.36 -1.90
N ILE A 294 -30.85 -25.28 -1.33
CA ILE A 294 -30.13 -24.00 -1.24
C ILE A 294 -28.89 -24.13 -0.35
N LEU A 295 -29.03 -24.84 0.79
CA LEU A 295 -27.94 -25.04 1.74
C LEU A 295 -26.75 -25.71 1.06
N ASP A 296 -26.97 -26.78 0.31
CA ASP A 296 -25.91 -27.52 -0.38
C ASP A 296 -25.25 -26.71 -1.50
N ILE A 297 -26.02 -25.87 -2.18
CA ILE A 297 -25.53 -24.98 -3.24
C ILE A 297 -24.61 -23.90 -2.65
N VAL A 298 -25.02 -23.25 -1.56
CA VAL A 298 -24.29 -22.12 -0.96
C VAL A 298 -23.12 -22.56 -0.05
N LYS A 299 -23.22 -23.74 0.57
CA LYS A 299 -22.20 -24.25 1.51
C LYS A 299 -20.82 -24.40 0.87
N ARG A 300 -20.76 -24.83 -0.39
CA ARG A 300 -19.48 -25.03 -1.13
C ARG A 300 -18.68 -23.73 -1.29
N PRO A 301 -19.20 -22.66 -1.91
CA PRO A 301 -18.46 -21.42 -2.07
C PRO A 301 -18.09 -20.76 -0.73
N ILE A 302 -18.96 -20.80 0.28
CA ILE A 302 -18.62 -20.27 1.62
C ILE A 302 -17.46 -21.05 2.24
N SER A 303 -17.49 -22.38 2.18
CA SER A 303 -16.42 -23.22 2.72
C SER A 303 -15.09 -22.96 1.99
N SER A 304 -15.12 -22.78 0.67
CA SER A 304 -13.96 -22.42 -0.14
C SER A 304 -13.38 -21.06 0.26
N ILE A 305 -14.21 -20.02 0.43
CA ILE A 305 -13.76 -18.69 0.88
C ILE A 305 -13.05 -18.80 2.24
N LEU A 306 -13.60 -19.58 3.15
CA LEU A 306 -13.05 -19.75 4.49
C LEU A 306 -11.68 -20.48 4.46
N ILE A 307 -11.53 -21.50 3.62
CA ILE A 307 -10.23 -22.16 3.41
C ILE A 307 -9.21 -21.21 2.78
N ILE A 308 -9.60 -20.44 1.76
CA ILE A 308 -8.74 -19.42 1.15
C ILE A 308 -8.29 -18.39 2.20
N TYR A 309 -9.21 -18.00 3.09
CA TYR A 309 -8.93 -17.09 4.20
C TYR A 309 -7.92 -17.68 5.20
N ALA A 310 -8.09 -18.94 5.57
CA ALA A 310 -7.13 -19.65 6.42
C ALA A 310 -5.73 -19.67 5.79
N LEU A 311 -5.63 -20.01 4.50
CA LEU A 311 -4.35 -20.03 3.77
C LEU A 311 -3.69 -18.65 3.73
N ASN A 312 -4.47 -17.59 3.48
CA ASN A 312 -3.97 -16.22 3.47
C ASN A 312 -3.33 -15.85 4.81
N ILE A 313 -4.02 -16.15 5.92
CA ILE A 313 -3.52 -15.87 7.27
C ILE A 313 -2.26 -16.67 7.57
N CYS A 314 -2.26 -17.98 7.27
CA CYS A 314 -1.08 -18.84 7.47
C CYS A 314 0.15 -18.31 6.73
N ILE A 315 -0.02 -17.85 5.48
CA ILE A 315 1.07 -17.26 4.69
C ILE A 315 1.53 -15.93 5.31
N ARG A 316 0.61 -15.05 5.73
CA ARG A 316 0.96 -13.80 6.42
C ARG A 316 1.76 -14.05 7.70
N ILE A 317 1.40 -15.07 8.49
CA ILE A 317 2.15 -15.49 9.69
C ILE A 317 3.54 -16.00 9.30
N GLY A 318 3.64 -16.74 8.20
CA GLY A 318 4.92 -17.22 7.68
C GLY A 318 5.89 -16.08 7.35
N TYR A 319 5.40 -14.99 6.75
CA TYR A 319 6.21 -13.83 6.40
C TYR A 319 6.55 -12.91 7.59
N TYR A 320 5.71 -12.85 8.62
CA TYR A 320 5.98 -12.06 9.83
C TYR A 320 7.38 -12.38 10.40
N PRO A 321 8.20 -11.40 10.86
CA PRO A 321 7.90 -9.99 11.09
C PRO A 321 8.20 -9.09 9.88
N VAL A 322 8.17 -9.64 8.67
CA VAL A 322 8.26 -8.90 7.41
C VAL A 322 6.88 -8.90 6.73
N PRO A 323 6.48 -7.83 6.01
CA PRO A 323 5.24 -7.83 5.26
C PRO A 323 5.24 -8.92 4.19
N MET A 324 4.05 -9.47 3.94
CA MET A 324 3.84 -10.37 2.81
C MET A 324 4.09 -9.60 1.49
N PRO A 325 4.85 -10.17 0.54
CA PRO A 325 5.09 -9.53 -0.75
C PRO A 325 3.80 -9.10 -1.46
N ILE A 326 3.82 -7.91 -2.07
CA ILE A 326 2.64 -7.31 -2.72
C ILE A 326 2.05 -8.22 -3.80
N ASN A 327 2.88 -8.92 -4.57
CA ASN A 327 2.42 -9.86 -5.61
C ASN A 327 1.56 -10.98 -5.02
N ILE A 328 1.92 -11.49 -3.85
CA ILE A 328 1.15 -12.53 -3.14
C ILE A 328 -0.13 -11.91 -2.57
N ALA A 329 -0.07 -10.70 -2.02
CA ALA A 329 -1.25 -9.96 -1.55
C ALA A 329 -2.28 -9.72 -2.66
N ASN A 330 -1.83 -9.29 -3.83
CA ASN A 330 -2.67 -9.07 -5.00
C ASN A 330 -3.24 -10.38 -5.54
N THR A 331 -2.44 -11.46 -5.55
CA THR A 331 -2.92 -12.80 -5.93
C THR A 331 -4.09 -13.25 -5.06
N PHE A 332 -3.97 -13.14 -3.74
CA PHE A 332 -5.08 -13.45 -2.84
C PHE A 332 -6.28 -12.52 -3.04
N SER A 333 -6.04 -11.22 -3.28
CA SER A 333 -7.12 -10.27 -3.56
C SER A 333 -7.93 -10.69 -4.80
N ILE A 334 -7.26 -11.13 -5.87
CA ILE A 334 -7.89 -11.67 -7.08
C ILE A 334 -8.67 -12.95 -6.75
N ILE A 335 -8.07 -13.89 -6.01
CA ILE A 335 -8.74 -15.13 -5.61
C ILE A 335 -10.02 -14.82 -4.80
N TYR A 336 -9.99 -13.85 -3.88
CA TYR A 336 -11.18 -13.45 -3.13
C TYR A 336 -12.26 -12.83 -4.02
N ILE A 337 -11.89 -11.98 -4.97
CA ILE A 337 -12.85 -11.40 -5.93
C ILE A 337 -13.54 -12.53 -6.70
N LEU A 338 -12.78 -13.50 -7.21
CA LEU A 338 -13.33 -14.64 -7.95
C LEU A 338 -14.19 -15.54 -7.07
N ALA A 339 -13.75 -15.83 -5.84
CA ALA A 339 -14.51 -16.66 -4.90
C ALA A 339 -15.82 -15.98 -4.46
N PHE A 340 -15.81 -14.66 -4.26
CA PHE A 340 -17.00 -13.90 -3.91
C PHE A 340 -17.95 -13.73 -5.11
N ALA A 341 -17.42 -13.51 -6.31
CA ALA A 341 -18.21 -13.54 -7.54
C ALA A 341 -18.89 -14.91 -7.70
N TRP A 342 -18.14 -16.00 -7.51
CA TRP A 342 -18.69 -17.35 -7.55
C TRP A 342 -19.78 -17.57 -6.50
N LEU A 343 -19.60 -17.09 -5.27
CA LEU A 343 -20.63 -17.12 -4.22
C LEU A 343 -21.91 -16.41 -4.68
N LEU A 344 -21.78 -15.18 -5.22
CA LEU A 344 -22.92 -14.40 -5.69
C LEU A 344 -23.65 -15.11 -6.82
N LEU A 345 -22.94 -15.59 -7.84
CA LEU A 345 -23.53 -16.32 -8.96
C LEU A 345 -24.27 -17.59 -8.47
N THR A 346 -23.66 -18.31 -7.54
CA THR A 346 -24.24 -19.52 -6.94
C THR A 346 -25.49 -19.22 -6.11
N MET A 347 -25.51 -18.09 -5.39
CA MET A 347 -26.72 -17.61 -4.71
C MET A 347 -27.81 -17.24 -5.73
N LEU A 348 -27.45 -16.56 -6.81
CA LEU A 348 -28.39 -16.23 -7.88
C LEU A 348 -28.98 -17.49 -8.53
N ASP A 349 -28.20 -18.56 -8.72
CA ASP A 349 -28.69 -19.84 -9.25
C ASP A 349 -29.73 -20.44 -8.28
N GLY A 350 -29.39 -20.51 -6.99
CA GLY A 350 -30.27 -21.07 -5.96
C GLY A 350 -31.58 -20.29 -5.78
N TYR A 351 -31.51 -18.96 -5.66
CA TYR A 351 -32.70 -18.11 -5.55
C TYR A 351 -33.46 -17.97 -6.86
N GLY A 352 -32.76 -17.96 -8.00
CA GLY A 352 -33.33 -17.84 -9.33
C GLY A 352 -34.26 -19.01 -9.67
N LEU A 353 -33.88 -20.24 -9.30
CA LEU A 353 -34.73 -21.42 -9.45
C LEU A 353 -36.05 -21.31 -8.69
N ILE A 354 -36.01 -20.77 -7.47
CA ILE A 354 -37.19 -20.61 -6.60
C ILE A 354 -38.10 -19.49 -7.10
N LEU A 355 -37.53 -18.37 -7.51
CA LEU A 355 -38.27 -17.24 -8.08
C LEU A 355 -38.95 -17.63 -9.39
N ILE A 356 -38.24 -18.33 -10.27
CA ILE A 356 -38.79 -18.86 -11.52
C ILE A 356 -39.94 -19.83 -11.22
N GLY A 357 -39.76 -20.76 -10.26
CA GLY A 357 -40.80 -21.72 -9.87
C GLY A 357 -42.08 -21.05 -9.35
N LYS A 358 -41.95 -20.10 -8.41
CA LYS A 358 -43.10 -19.39 -7.81
C LYS A 358 -43.80 -18.46 -8.81
N ILE A 359 -43.06 -17.78 -9.69
CA ILE A 359 -43.64 -16.83 -10.66
C ILE A 359 -44.24 -17.56 -11.86
N ALA A 360 -43.67 -18.69 -12.28
CA ALA A 360 -44.24 -19.56 -13.31
C ALA A 360 -45.61 -20.12 -12.88
N GLN A 361 -45.77 -20.47 -11.59
CA GLN A 361 -47.07 -20.88 -11.06
C GLN A 361 -48.13 -19.77 -11.04
N LYS A 362 -47.72 -18.50 -10.93
CA LYS A 362 -48.66 -17.40 -10.61
C LYS A 362 -48.94 -16.42 -11.75
N SER A 363 -48.07 -16.27 -12.76
CA SER A 363 -48.27 -15.20 -13.77
C SER A 363 -47.75 -15.43 -15.18
N GLY A 364 -47.22 -16.61 -15.54
CA GLY A 364 -46.71 -16.87 -16.90
C GLY A 364 -45.49 -16.04 -17.35
N ARG A 365 -45.07 -15.03 -16.58
CA ARG A 365 -43.95 -14.10 -16.87
C ARG A 365 -42.55 -14.70 -16.61
N LYS A 366 -42.39 -16.00 -16.85
CA LYS A 366 -41.12 -16.73 -16.64
C LYS A 366 -39.98 -16.12 -17.46
N GLU A 367 -40.29 -15.67 -18.67
CA GLU A 367 -39.33 -15.08 -19.60
C GLU A 367 -38.70 -13.79 -19.06
N VAL A 368 -39.51 -12.91 -18.45
CA VAL A 368 -39.05 -11.64 -17.87
C VAL A 368 -38.10 -11.89 -16.69
N VAL A 369 -38.44 -12.84 -15.82
CA VAL A 369 -37.59 -13.20 -14.66
C VAL A 369 -36.26 -13.78 -15.12
N ASN A 370 -36.29 -14.67 -16.12
CA ASN A 370 -35.08 -15.24 -16.70
C ASN A 370 -34.19 -14.17 -17.36
N LEU A 371 -34.80 -13.19 -18.03
CA LEU A 371 -34.08 -12.05 -18.61
C LEU A 371 -33.40 -11.21 -17.52
N ILE A 372 -34.14 -10.84 -16.46
CA ILE A 372 -33.59 -10.07 -15.33
C ILE A 372 -32.43 -10.81 -14.69
N LEU A 373 -32.57 -12.11 -14.42
CA LEU A 373 -31.48 -12.91 -13.86
C LEU A 373 -30.25 -12.83 -14.77
N LYS A 374 -30.36 -13.11 -16.08
CA LYS A 374 -29.23 -13.02 -17.01
C LYS A 374 -28.52 -11.66 -16.98
N ILE A 375 -29.26 -10.56 -16.88
CA ILE A 375 -28.69 -9.21 -16.76
C ILE A 375 -27.86 -9.09 -15.47
N ILE A 376 -28.37 -9.57 -14.33
CA ILE A 376 -27.63 -9.53 -13.06
C ILE A 376 -26.37 -10.41 -13.13
N TYR A 377 -26.42 -11.60 -13.75
CA TYR A 377 -25.21 -12.43 -13.95
C TYR A 377 -24.14 -11.68 -14.74
N PHE A 378 -24.55 -11.00 -15.82
CA PHE A 378 -23.65 -10.20 -16.64
C PHE A 378 -23.01 -9.05 -15.85
N ILE A 379 -23.80 -8.35 -15.01
CA ILE A 379 -23.30 -7.29 -14.13
C ILE A 379 -22.29 -7.83 -13.12
N VAL A 380 -22.60 -8.93 -12.44
CA VAL A 380 -21.68 -9.54 -11.45
C VAL A 380 -20.36 -9.92 -12.10
N LEU A 381 -20.40 -10.54 -13.29
CA LEU A 381 -19.20 -10.90 -14.03
C LEU A 381 -18.37 -9.67 -14.43
N THR A 382 -19.04 -8.63 -14.93
CA THR A 382 -18.40 -7.38 -15.35
C THR A 382 -17.69 -6.68 -14.18
N ILE A 383 -18.36 -6.56 -13.03
CA ILE A 383 -17.78 -5.97 -11.82
C ILE A 383 -16.58 -6.80 -11.35
N ALA A 384 -16.70 -8.12 -11.32
CA ALA A 384 -15.61 -9.00 -10.92
C ALA A 384 -14.38 -8.82 -11.84
N THR A 385 -14.58 -8.76 -13.16
CA THR A 385 -13.50 -8.51 -14.12
C THR A 385 -12.84 -7.15 -13.89
N LEU A 386 -13.61 -6.08 -13.70
CA LEU A 386 -13.06 -4.75 -13.42
C LEU A 386 -12.22 -4.74 -12.13
N LEU A 387 -12.71 -5.37 -11.06
CA LEU A 387 -11.99 -5.47 -9.80
C LEU A 387 -10.67 -6.26 -9.96
N VAL A 388 -10.67 -7.35 -10.75
CA VAL A 388 -9.44 -8.11 -11.05
C VAL A 388 -8.44 -7.24 -11.83
N LEU A 389 -8.88 -6.53 -12.86
CA LEU A 389 -8.03 -5.62 -13.64
C LEU A 389 -7.42 -4.53 -12.75
N SER A 390 -8.21 -3.96 -11.84
CA SER A 390 -7.73 -2.97 -10.87
C SER A 390 -6.60 -3.53 -10.00
N ARG A 391 -6.71 -4.79 -9.54
CA ARG A 391 -5.66 -5.45 -8.75
C ARG A 391 -4.40 -5.80 -9.55
N LEU A 392 -4.49 -5.83 -10.88
CA LEU A 392 -3.35 -6.02 -11.76
C LEU A 392 -2.66 -4.70 -12.16
N GLY A 393 -3.13 -3.55 -11.66
CA GLY A 393 -2.55 -2.24 -11.95
C GLY A 393 -3.11 -1.57 -13.21
N PHE A 394 -4.20 -2.08 -13.79
CA PHE A 394 -4.88 -1.37 -14.89
C PHE A 394 -5.69 -0.19 -14.35
N ASP A 395 -5.63 0.95 -15.04
CA ASP A 395 -6.53 2.07 -14.77
C ASP A 395 -7.95 1.73 -15.23
N ILE A 396 -8.80 1.42 -14.27
CA ILE A 396 -10.21 1.08 -14.49
C ILE A 396 -11.09 2.30 -14.76
N SER A 397 -10.61 3.52 -14.55
CA SER A 397 -11.41 4.75 -14.69
C SER A 397 -11.91 4.92 -16.12
N ALA A 398 -11.03 4.69 -17.09
CA ALA A 398 -11.37 4.71 -18.51
C ALA A 398 -12.37 3.60 -18.89
N LEU A 399 -12.22 2.40 -18.30
CA LEU A 399 -13.12 1.27 -18.55
C LEU A 399 -14.51 1.52 -17.95
N ILE A 400 -14.59 2.08 -16.74
CA ILE A 400 -15.84 2.46 -16.09
C ILE A 400 -16.53 3.57 -16.89
N ALA A 401 -15.78 4.58 -17.34
CA ALA A 401 -16.33 5.65 -18.18
C ALA A 401 -16.90 5.11 -19.51
N SER A 402 -16.17 4.20 -20.17
CA SER A 402 -16.63 3.52 -21.38
C SER A 402 -17.90 2.69 -21.14
N LEU A 403 -17.95 1.94 -20.05
CA LEU A 403 -19.16 1.21 -19.65
C LEU A 403 -20.34 2.14 -19.33
N GLY A 404 -20.09 3.30 -18.73
CA GLY A 404 -21.11 4.32 -18.48
C GLY A 404 -21.72 4.86 -19.77
N ILE A 405 -20.89 5.16 -20.77
CA ILE A 405 -21.35 5.57 -22.12
C ILE A 405 -22.07 4.41 -22.82
N GLY A 406 -21.55 3.19 -22.72
CA GLY A 406 -22.21 1.99 -23.25
C GLY A 406 -23.57 1.71 -22.60
N GLY A 407 -23.70 1.99 -21.29
CA GLY A 407 -24.97 1.89 -20.57
C GLY A 407 -26.00 2.92 -21.04
N LEU A 408 -25.57 4.14 -21.35
CA LEU A 408 -26.42 5.17 -21.97
C LEU A 408 -26.86 4.82 -23.40
N ALA A 409 -26.10 4.01 -24.13
CA ALA A 409 -26.46 3.55 -25.47
C ALA A 409 -27.48 2.39 -25.46
N VAL A 410 -27.61 1.68 -24.34
CA VAL A 410 -28.56 0.58 -24.14
C VAL A 410 -29.87 1.06 -23.47
N ALA A 411 -29.80 2.13 -22.67
CA ALA A 411 -30.94 2.82 -22.08
C ALA A 411 -31.70 3.65 -23.13
#